data_AF-A0AA39KZK1-F1
#
_entry.id   AF-A0AA39KZK1-F1
#
_cell.length_a   1.000
_cell.length_b   1.000
_cell.length_c   1.000
_cell.angle_alpha   90.00
_cell.angle_beta   90.00
_cell.angle_gamma   90.00
#
_symmetry.space_group_name_H-M   'P 1'
#
loop_
_entity.id
_entity.type
_entity.pdbx_description
1 polymer ?
#
loop_
_entity_poly.entity_id
_entity_poly.type
_entity_poly.pdbx_seq_one_letter_code
_entity_poly.pdbx_strand_id
1 'polypeptide(L)'
;MKHMAPNNSIVDAVVRSNDVNCIASSSLLQMKRSIDTMVKSIRPARRRNVAKPTGFPLHSVGDIRNFEGVDDEKYFAVVDYCVWLAGSNPNECTNLYIKTLLSNGVYEHITWSGANDTFALKGTRLANAFEEAMNRNKNLKKVDCAIMTESMRRALHCAKKRLRKSRMAANNQDPQSESDDDGDEF
;
A
#
# COMPACT_ATOMS: atom_id res chain seq x y z
N MET A 1 -65.43 34.43 9.06
CA MET A 1 -63.97 34.31 9.18
C MET A 1 -63.57 32.85 9.01
N LYS A 2 -63.03 32.47 7.85
CA LYS A 2 -62.49 31.12 7.62
C LYS A 2 -60.97 31.20 7.71
N HIS A 3 -60.41 30.70 8.81
CA HIS A 3 -58.96 30.53 8.95
C HIS A 3 -58.49 29.44 7.98
N MET A 4 -57.62 29.79 7.03
CA MET A 4 -56.89 28.80 6.23
C MET A 4 -55.72 28.25 7.07
N ALA A 5 -55.61 26.93 7.14
CA ALA A 5 -54.50 26.22 7.78
C ALA A 5 -53.22 26.32 6.92
N PRO A 6 -52.01 26.31 7.52
CA PRO A 6 -50.77 26.42 6.77
C PRO A 6 -50.35 25.10 6.10
N ASN A 7 -49.58 25.26 5.02
CA ASN A 7 -49.12 24.25 4.07
C ASN A 7 -48.22 23.15 4.68
N ASN A 8 -48.80 22.07 5.20
CA ASN A 8 -48.05 20.87 5.63
C ASN A 8 -47.54 19.99 4.46
N SER A 9 -48.02 20.20 3.23
CA SER A 9 -47.71 19.29 2.11
C SER A 9 -46.27 19.37 1.60
N ILE A 10 -45.60 20.53 1.72
CA ILE A 10 -44.25 20.73 1.16
C ILE A 10 -43.18 20.20 2.11
N VAL A 11 -43.34 20.42 3.42
CA VAL A 11 -42.43 19.89 4.45
C VAL A 11 -42.44 18.36 4.47
N ASP A 12 -43.62 17.74 4.32
CA ASP A 12 -43.74 16.28 4.25
C ASP A 12 -43.09 15.69 2.99
N ALA A 13 -43.15 16.40 1.85
CA ALA A 13 -42.52 15.95 0.60
C ALA A 13 -40.99 16.03 0.64
N VAL A 14 -40.43 17.07 1.29
CA VAL A 14 -38.98 17.23 1.48
C VAL A 14 -38.42 16.20 2.46
N VAL A 15 -39.14 15.94 3.57
CA VAL A 15 -38.77 14.90 4.54
C VAL A 15 -38.77 13.52 3.89
N ARG A 16 -39.83 13.17 3.15
CA ARG A 16 -39.89 11.90 2.39
C ARG A 16 -38.77 11.75 1.36
N SER A 17 -38.39 12.82 0.66
CA SER A 17 -37.31 12.78 -0.33
C SER A 17 -35.93 12.55 0.31
N ASN A 18 -35.69 13.12 1.49
CA ASN A 18 -34.46 12.88 2.25
C ASN A 18 -34.39 11.46 2.82
N ASP A 19 -35.51 10.91 3.28
CA ASP A 19 -35.59 9.52 3.76
C ASP A 19 -35.34 8.51 2.63
N VAL A 20 -35.89 8.73 1.43
CA VAL A 20 -35.64 7.86 0.27
C VAL A 20 -34.16 7.88 -0.13
N ASN A 21 -33.49 9.03 -0.05
CA ASN A 21 -32.08 9.15 -0.39
C ASN A 21 -31.16 8.50 0.68
N CYS A 22 -31.54 8.55 1.96
CA CYS A 22 -30.81 7.90 3.06
C CYS A 22 -30.96 6.36 3.00
N ILE A 23 -32.14 5.86 2.61
CA ILE A 23 -32.42 4.44 2.43
C ILE A 23 -31.67 3.90 1.23
N ALA A 24 -31.70 4.58 0.07
CA ALA A 24 -30.95 4.19 -1.12
C ALA A 24 -29.44 4.09 -0.84
N SER A 25 -28.88 5.06 -0.10
CA SER A 25 -27.48 5.05 0.31
C SER A 25 -27.13 3.87 1.22
N SER A 26 -28.03 3.53 2.15
CA SER A 26 -27.86 2.42 3.09
C SER A 26 -27.92 1.06 2.38
N SER A 27 -28.89 0.87 1.48
CA SER A 27 -29.02 -0.34 0.67
C SER A 27 -27.82 -0.54 -0.27
N LEU A 28 -27.31 0.53 -0.90
CA LEU A 28 -26.11 0.46 -1.74
C LEU A 28 -24.85 0.10 -0.93
N LEU A 29 -24.68 0.67 0.26
CA LEU A 29 -23.58 0.31 1.16
C LEU A 29 -23.67 -1.15 1.62
N GLN A 30 -24.88 -1.64 1.92
CA GLN A 30 -25.10 -3.02 2.30
C GLN A 30 -24.84 -3.99 1.14
N MET A 31 -25.25 -3.62 -0.07
CA MET A 31 -24.98 -4.39 -1.28
C MET A 31 -23.48 -4.45 -1.57
N LYS A 32 -22.75 -3.33 -1.47
CA LYS A 32 -21.29 -3.29 -1.60
C LYS A 32 -20.61 -4.23 -0.60
N ARG A 33 -21.01 -4.20 0.66
CA ARG A 33 -20.49 -5.11 1.71
C ARG A 33 -20.78 -6.57 1.39
N SER A 34 -22.00 -6.90 0.94
CA SER A 34 -22.37 -8.27 0.58
C SER A 34 -21.56 -8.79 -0.62
N ILE A 35 -21.38 -7.97 -1.65
CA ILE A 35 -20.54 -8.31 -2.82
C ILE A 35 -19.09 -8.53 -2.39
N ASP A 36 -18.52 -7.61 -1.59
CA ASP A 36 -17.16 -7.75 -1.06
C ASP A 36 -16.98 -9.04 -0.26
N THR A 37 -18.02 -9.45 0.48
CA THR A 37 -18.00 -10.67 1.30
C THR A 37 -18.07 -11.93 0.42
N MET A 38 -18.93 -11.96 -0.59
CA MET A 38 -19.05 -13.07 -1.54
C MET A 38 -17.78 -13.23 -2.39
N VAL A 39 -17.20 -12.13 -2.87
CA VAL A 39 -15.94 -12.14 -3.62
C VAL A 39 -14.77 -12.65 -2.76
N LYS A 40 -14.80 -12.39 -1.45
CA LYS A 40 -13.81 -12.95 -0.51
C LYS A 40 -14.01 -14.45 -0.28
N SER A 41 -15.25 -14.95 -0.25
CA SER A 41 -15.54 -16.38 0.01
C SER A 41 -15.33 -17.29 -1.20
N ILE A 42 -15.41 -16.76 -2.43
CA ILE A 42 -15.17 -17.54 -3.66
C ILE A 42 -13.67 -17.84 -3.87
N ARG A 43 -12.77 -17.15 -3.16
CA ARG A 43 -11.34 -17.39 -3.32
C ARG A 43 -10.93 -18.71 -2.69
N PRO A 44 -10.28 -19.62 -3.45
CA PRO A 44 -9.75 -20.84 -2.88
C PRO A 44 -8.69 -20.50 -1.82
N ALA A 45 -8.69 -21.22 -0.69
CA ALA A 45 -7.62 -21.13 0.30
C ALA A 45 -6.29 -21.52 -0.37
N ARG A 46 -5.42 -20.54 -0.65
CA ARG A 46 -4.19 -20.77 -1.43
C ARG A 46 -3.04 -21.32 -0.58
N ARG A 47 -2.24 -22.15 -1.23
CA ARG A 47 -1.29 -23.16 -0.72
C ARG A 47 0.07 -22.59 -0.31
N ARG A 48 0.88 -23.46 0.33
CA ARG A 48 2.22 -23.24 0.92
C ARG A 48 3.32 -22.64 0.01
N ASN A 49 3.07 -22.41 -1.29
CA ASN A 49 4.02 -21.79 -2.23
C ASN A 49 3.31 -20.77 -3.11
N VAL A 50 3.40 -19.48 -2.76
CA VAL A 50 2.96 -18.38 -3.62
C VAL A 50 4.16 -17.89 -4.42
N ALA A 51 4.10 -18.03 -5.75
CA ALA A 51 5.14 -17.53 -6.63
C ALA A 51 5.21 -16.00 -6.58
N LYS A 52 6.43 -15.45 -6.73
CA LYS A 52 6.59 -13.99 -6.83
C LYS A 52 5.86 -13.49 -8.08
N PRO A 53 5.03 -12.44 -7.99
CA PRO A 53 4.30 -11.89 -9.13
C PRO A 53 5.27 -11.39 -10.21
N THR A 54 4.89 -11.61 -11.48
CA THR A 54 5.66 -11.16 -12.64
C THR A 54 5.79 -9.64 -12.65
N GLY A 55 6.97 -9.12 -13.02
CA GLY A 55 7.24 -7.68 -13.08
C GLY A 55 7.71 -7.06 -11.76
N PHE A 56 8.03 -7.87 -10.73
CA PHE A 56 8.59 -7.40 -9.46
C PHE A 56 10.05 -7.85 -9.26
N PRO A 57 10.90 -7.04 -8.61
CA PRO A 57 10.58 -5.77 -7.96
C PRO A 57 10.34 -4.63 -8.97
N LEU A 58 9.58 -3.61 -8.57
CA LEU A 58 9.42 -2.39 -9.35
C LEU A 58 10.70 -1.56 -9.27
N HIS A 59 11.15 -1.02 -10.39
CA HIS A 59 12.44 -0.33 -10.52
C HIS A 59 12.31 1.18 -10.65
N SER A 60 11.13 1.69 -11.02
CA SER A 60 10.88 3.11 -11.20
C SER A 60 9.50 3.55 -10.68
N VAL A 61 9.29 4.86 -10.58
CA VAL A 61 7.95 5.44 -10.36
C VAL A 61 7.02 5.15 -11.55
N GLY A 62 7.57 5.03 -12.76
CA GLY A 62 6.83 4.61 -13.96
C GLY A 62 6.20 3.23 -13.79
N ASP A 63 6.93 2.29 -13.18
CA ASP A 63 6.41 0.94 -12.92
C ASP A 63 5.26 0.96 -11.91
N ILE A 64 5.31 1.84 -10.90
CA ILE A 64 4.21 2.03 -9.95
C ILE A 64 2.98 2.61 -10.66
N ARG A 65 3.17 3.58 -11.58
CA ARG A 65 2.07 4.11 -12.39
C ARG A 65 1.48 3.07 -13.33
N ASN A 66 2.32 2.24 -13.95
CA ASN A 66 1.87 1.13 -14.78
C ASN A 66 1.06 0.10 -13.98
N PHE A 67 1.37 -0.08 -12.69
CA PHE A 67 0.62 -0.94 -11.79
C PHE A 67 -0.83 -0.47 -11.56
N GLU A 68 -1.15 0.82 -11.75
CA GLU A 68 -2.54 1.31 -11.64
C GLU A 68 -3.47 0.64 -12.67
N GLY A 69 -2.96 0.38 -13.87
CA GLY A 69 -3.71 -0.15 -15.01
C GLY A 69 -3.69 -1.67 -15.16
N VAL A 70 -3.18 -2.43 -14.19
CA VAL A 70 -3.12 -3.91 -14.30
C VAL A 70 -4.51 -4.55 -14.22
N ASP A 71 -4.65 -5.77 -14.71
CA ASP A 71 -5.87 -6.54 -14.49
C ASP A 71 -6.01 -7.01 -13.02
N ASP A 72 -7.20 -7.47 -12.66
CA ASP A 72 -7.49 -7.97 -11.31
C ASP A 72 -6.69 -9.23 -10.97
N GLU A 73 -6.31 -10.03 -11.96
CA GLU A 73 -5.49 -11.23 -11.75
C GLU A 73 -4.09 -10.88 -11.24
N LYS A 74 -3.40 -9.94 -11.89
CA LYS A 74 -2.11 -9.41 -11.46
C LYS A 74 -2.22 -8.70 -10.12
N TYR A 75 -3.27 -7.88 -9.94
CA TYR A 75 -3.51 -7.21 -8.67
C TYR A 75 -3.61 -8.22 -7.52
N PHE A 76 -4.43 -9.26 -7.68
CA PHE A 76 -4.61 -10.27 -6.64
C PHE A 76 -3.42 -11.20 -6.47
N ALA A 77 -2.62 -11.45 -7.52
CA ALA A 77 -1.34 -12.15 -7.38
C ALA A 77 -0.40 -11.39 -6.42
N VAL A 78 -0.35 -10.06 -6.51
CA VAL A 78 0.43 -9.22 -5.57
C VAL A 78 -0.14 -9.27 -4.16
N VAL A 79 -1.46 -9.16 -4.00
CA VAL A 79 -2.10 -9.28 -2.69
C VAL A 79 -1.78 -10.63 -2.06
N ASP A 80 -1.95 -11.73 -2.80
CA ASP A 80 -1.70 -13.08 -2.30
C ASP A 80 -0.22 -13.30 -1.96
N TYR A 81 0.71 -12.74 -2.74
CA TYR A 81 2.14 -12.76 -2.41
C TYR A 81 2.46 -11.98 -1.13
N CYS A 82 1.85 -10.81 -0.95
CA CYS A 82 1.99 -10.02 0.28
C CYS A 82 1.39 -10.73 1.50
N VAL A 83 0.28 -11.47 1.32
CA VAL A 83 -0.29 -12.31 2.37
C VAL A 83 0.66 -13.47 2.70
N TRP A 84 1.27 -14.10 1.70
CA TRP A 84 2.24 -15.19 1.91
C TRP A 84 3.52 -14.71 2.63
N LEU A 85 4.00 -13.50 2.34
CA LEU A 85 5.13 -12.91 3.07
C LEU A 85 4.86 -12.73 4.57
N ALA A 86 3.58 -12.65 4.98
CA ALA A 86 3.06 -12.59 6.36
C ALA A 86 4.09 -12.22 7.44
N GLY A 87 4.13 -10.94 7.85
CA GLY A 87 4.82 -10.53 9.07
C GLY A 87 3.98 -10.78 10.33
N SER A 88 4.64 -10.75 11.49
CA SER A 88 4.02 -10.91 12.80
C SER A 88 3.43 -9.60 13.32
N ASN A 89 3.82 -8.46 12.74
CA ASN A 89 3.29 -7.14 13.07
C ASN A 89 3.26 -6.23 11.81
N PRO A 90 2.53 -5.08 11.85
CA PRO A 90 2.40 -4.21 10.68
C PRO A 90 3.73 -3.63 10.17
N ASN A 91 4.66 -3.32 11.07
CA ASN A 91 5.99 -2.80 10.67
C ASN A 91 6.81 -3.87 9.94
N GLU A 92 6.73 -5.13 10.38
CA GLU A 92 7.40 -6.24 9.71
C GLU A 92 6.79 -6.50 8.33
N CYS A 93 5.45 -6.53 8.23
CA CYS A 93 4.75 -6.71 6.95
C CYS A 93 5.18 -5.64 5.92
N THR A 94 5.05 -4.37 6.30
CA THR A 94 5.40 -3.24 5.42
C THR A 94 6.88 -3.23 5.02
N ASN A 95 7.79 -3.58 5.93
CA ASN A 95 9.21 -3.75 5.60
C ASN A 95 9.45 -4.88 4.60
N LEU A 96 8.76 -6.02 4.75
CA LEU A 96 8.84 -7.13 3.80
C LEU A 96 8.31 -6.73 2.43
N TYR A 97 7.18 -6.03 2.36
CA TYR A 97 6.60 -5.56 1.10
C TYR A 97 7.57 -4.64 0.36
N ILE A 98 8.06 -3.60 1.03
CA ILE A 98 9.00 -2.64 0.43
C ILE A 98 10.31 -3.34 0.01
N LYS A 99 10.83 -4.25 0.84
CA LYS A 99 12.08 -4.96 0.53
C LYS A 99 11.96 -5.91 -0.67
N THR A 100 10.81 -6.54 -0.85
CA THR A 100 10.64 -7.61 -1.85
C THR A 100 10.06 -7.10 -3.17
N LEU A 101 9.22 -6.07 -3.12
CA LEU A 101 8.45 -5.56 -4.25
C LEU A 101 8.98 -4.24 -4.81
N LEU A 102 9.83 -3.52 -4.09
CA LEU A 102 10.42 -2.27 -4.58
C LEU A 102 11.95 -2.38 -4.60
N SER A 103 12.54 -1.94 -5.70
CA SER A 103 13.99 -1.82 -5.84
C SER A 103 14.54 -0.58 -5.13
N ASN A 104 15.83 -0.63 -4.79
CA ASN A 104 16.54 0.48 -4.16
C ASN A 104 16.43 1.80 -4.93
N GLY A 105 16.44 1.73 -6.27
CA GLY A 105 16.32 2.92 -7.14
C GLY A 105 14.99 3.67 -6.97
N VAL A 106 13.93 3.00 -6.52
CA VAL A 106 12.63 3.62 -6.31
C VAL A 106 12.59 4.44 -5.03
N TYR A 107 13.32 4.02 -3.99
CA TYR A 107 13.17 4.57 -2.64
C TYR A 107 13.36 6.08 -2.58
N GLU A 108 14.30 6.64 -3.35
CA GLU A 108 14.62 8.07 -3.34
C GLU A 108 13.51 8.93 -3.94
N HIS A 109 12.75 8.38 -4.88
CA HIS A 109 11.73 9.10 -5.63
C HIS A 109 10.33 8.96 -5.05
N ILE A 110 10.17 8.22 -3.96
CA ILE A 110 8.86 7.99 -3.33
C ILE A 110 8.84 8.44 -1.86
N THR A 111 7.69 8.90 -1.42
CA THR A 111 7.33 9.00 -0.01
C THR A 111 5.90 8.51 0.18
N TRP A 112 5.49 8.27 1.43
CA TRP A 112 4.11 7.86 1.68
C TRP A 112 3.10 8.92 1.20
N SER A 113 3.32 10.19 1.53
CA SER A 113 2.36 11.27 1.24
C SER A 113 2.74 12.20 0.07
N GLY A 114 3.91 12.03 -0.56
CA GLY A 114 4.36 12.88 -1.67
C GLY A 114 5.02 14.21 -1.26
N ALA A 115 5.97 14.18 -0.33
CA ALA A 115 6.72 15.37 0.09
C ALA A 115 7.89 15.71 -0.87
N ASN A 116 8.25 16.99 -0.99
CA ASN A 116 9.43 17.47 -1.73
C ASN A 116 9.51 16.94 -3.18
N ASP A 117 8.43 17.09 -3.96
CA ASP A 117 8.31 16.63 -5.36
C ASP A 117 8.51 15.11 -5.57
N THR A 118 8.46 14.32 -4.50
CA THR A 118 8.48 12.86 -4.58
C THR A 118 7.09 12.31 -4.85
N PHE A 119 7.04 11.15 -5.51
CA PHE A 119 5.80 10.47 -5.80
C PHE A 119 5.14 9.94 -4.51
N ALA A 120 3.84 10.22 -4.36
CA ALA A 120 3.03 9.74 -3.25
C ALA A 120 2.64 8.28 -3.47
N LEU A 121 3.10 7.39 -2.58
CA LEU A 121 2.69 5.98 -2.61
C LEU A 121 1.25 5.80 -2.10
N LYS A 122 0.82 6.63 -1.13
CA LYS A 122 -0.55 6.60 -0.62
C LYS A 122 -1.55 6.91 -1.73
N GLY A 123 -2.61 6.12 -1.82
CA GLY A 123 -3.66 6.29 -2.83
C GLY A 123 -3.40 5.55 -4.14
N THR A 124 -2.23 4.93 -4.29
CA THR A 124 -1.94 4.03 -5.41
C THR A 124 -2.68 2.69 -5.24
N ARG A 125 -2.97 2.02 -6.35
CA ARG A 125 -3.46 0.64 -6.35
C ARG A 125 -2.46 -0.32 -5.71
N LEU A 126 -1.16 -0.02 -5.77
CA LEU A 126 -0.13 -0.79 -5.04
C LEU A 126 -0.29 -0.66 -3.52
N ALA A 127 -0.54 0.55 -3.01
CA ALA A 127 -0.81 0.75 -1.59
C ALA A 127 -2.11 0.05 -1.14
N ASN A 128 -3.14 0.05 -1.99
CA ASN A 128 -4.38 -0.71 -1.73
C ASN A 128 -4.11 -2.22 -1.65
N ALA A 129 -3.24 -2.76 -2.52
CA ALA A 129 -2.85 -4.17 -2.45
C ALA A 129 -2.15 -4.51 -1.12
N PHE A 130 -1.29 -3.62 -0.62
CA PHE A 130 -0.64 -3.79 0.67
C PHE A 130 -1.62 -3.73 1.85
N GLU A 131 -2.55 -2.77 1.83
CA GLU A 131 -3.60 -2.64 2.84
C GLU A 131 -4.50 -3.88 2.85
N GLU A 132 -4.91 -4.35 1.68
CA GLU A 132 -5.74 -5.54 1.54
C GLU A 132 -5.01 -6.80 2.01
N ALA A 133 -3.71 -6.92 1.72
CA ALA A 133 -2.90 -8.02 2.20
C ALA A 133 -2.76 -8.04 3.74
N MET A 134 -2.53 -6.88 4.37
CA MET A 134 -2.48 -6.82 5.83
C MET A 134 -3.81 -7.16 6.49
N ASN A 135 -4.92 -6.69 5.91
CA ASN A 135 -6.25 -7.01 6.43
C ASN A 135 -6.65 -8.48 6.24
N ARG A 136 -5.98 -9.21 5.34
CA ARG A 136 -6.11 -10.66 5.17
C ARG A 136 -5.14 -11.46 6.03
N ASN A 137 -4.11 -10.84 6.59
CA ASN A 137 -3.13 -11.51 7.44
C ASN A 137 -3.75 -11.82 8.81
N LYS A 138 -3.93 -13.11 9.10
CA LYS A 138 -4.55 -13.61 10.35
C LYS A 138 -3.73 -13.27 11.60
N ASN A 139 -2.44 -13.00 11.45
CA ASN A 139 -1.54 -12.67 12.56
C ASN A 139 -1.72 -11.23 13.04
N LEU A 140 -2.37 -10.37 12.25
CA LEU A 140 -2.58 -8.97 12.58
C LEU A 140 -3.98 -8.77 13.14
N LYS A 141 -4.10 -7.91 14.16
CA LYS A 141 -5.38 -7.25 14.43
C LYS A 141 -5.73 -6.36 13.24
N LYS A 142 -7.02 -6.13 13.02
CA LYS A 142 -7.53 -5.27 11.93
C LYS A 142 -6.69 -3.99 11.84
N VAL A 143 -6.07 -3.76 10.68
CA VAL A 143 -5.17 -2.63 10.46
C VAL A 143 -6.02 -1.44 10.03
N ASP A 144 -5.96 -0.35 10.79
CA ASP A 144 -6.58 0.90 10.40
C ASP A 144 -5.64 1.74 9.49
N CYS A 145 -6.18 2.82 8.94
CA CYS A 145 -5.43 3.71 8.05
C CYS A 145 -4.24 4.38 8.76
N ALA A 146 -4.33 4.60 10.07
CA ALA A 146 -3.29 5.27 10.86
C ALA A 146 -2.08 4.35 11.07
N ILE A 147 -2.32 3.10 11.48
CA ILE A 147 -1.31 2.05 11.63
C ILE A 147 -0.63 1.79 10.29
N MET A 148 -1.40 1.65 9.22
CA MET A 148 -0.85 1.48 7.87
C MET A 148 0.06 2.66 7.47
N THR A 149 -0.42 3.89 7.68
CA THR A 149 0.35 5.10 7.38
C THR A 149 1.66 5.16 8.14
N GLU A 150 1.63 4.90 9.45
CA GLU A 150 2.82 4.95 10.29
C GLU A 150 3.81 3.84 9.92
N SER A 151 3.33 2.61 9.76
CA SER A 151 4.17 1.47 9.38
C SER A 151 4.82 1.67 8.00
N MET A 152 4.09 2.18 7.00
CA MET A 152 4.66 2.48 5.69
C MET A 152 5.67 3.62 5.71
N ARG A 153 5.38 4.71 6.44
CA ARG A 153 6.34 5.81 6.63
C ARG A 153 7.64 5.30 7.25
N ARG A 154 7.52 4.49 8.31
CA ARG A 154 8.67 3.91 9.00
C ARG A 154 9.45 2.95 8.09
N ALA A 155 8.77 2.10 7.34
CA ALA A 155 9.41 1.15 6.44
C ALA A 155 10.16 1.85 5.28
N LEU A 156 9.57 2.89 4.68
CA LEU A 156 10.24 3.74 3.68
C LEU A 156 11.45 4.48 4.27
N HIS A 157 11.32 5.05 5.46
CA HIS A 157 12.43 5.70 6.15
C HIS A 157 13.58 4.71 6.42
N CYS A 158 13.28 3.51 6.91
CA CYS A 158 14.27 2.45 7.11
C CYS A 158 14.95 2.03 5.79
N ALA A 159 14.18 1.90 4.71
CA ALA A 159 14.71 1.56 3.38
C ALA A 159 15.68 2.64 2.86
N LYS A 160 15.30 3.93 2.95
CA LYS A 160 16.17 5.06 2.61
C LYS A 160 17.44 5.09 3.46
N LYS A 161 17.31 4.91 4.78
CA LYS A 161 18.46 4.86 5.69
C LYS A 161 19.40 3.71 5.35
N ARG A 162 18.87 2.53 5.00
CA ARG A 162 19.67 1.37 4.56
C ARG A 162 20.42 1.67 3.27
N LEU A 163 19.77 2.29 2.29
CA LEU A 163 20.41 2.71 1.04
C LEU A 163 21.57 3.68 1.29
N ARG A 164 21.35 4.73 2.10
CA ARG A 164 22.40 5.69 2.46
C ARG A 164 23.59 5.01 3.13
N LYS A 165 23.33 4.12 4.11
CA LYS A 165 24.40 3.35 4.77
C LYS A 165 25.18 2.48 3.79
N SER A 166 24.49 1.80 2.87
CA SER A 166 25.14 0.96 1.85
C SER A 166 26.06 1.78 0.94
N ARG A 167 25.64 2.99 0.55
CA ARG A 167 26.48 3.89 -0.26
C ARG A 167 27.70 4.40 0.49
N MET A 168 27.53 4.77 1.77
CA MET A 168 28.65 5.19 2.61
C MET A 168 29.67 4.06 2.84
N ALA A 169 29.20 2.82 3.00
CA ALA A 169 30.08 1.66 3.11
C ALA A 169 30.84 1.37 1.81
N ALA A 170 30.17 1.47 0.65
CA ALA A 170 30.81 1.31 -0.65
C ALA A 170 31.87 2.40 -0.93
N ASN A 171 31.60 3.64 -0.51
CA ASN A 171 32.53 4.76 -0.69
C ASN A 171 33.74 4.73 0.27
N ASN A 172 33.66 3.97 1.37
CA ASN A 172 34.73 3.82 2.35
C ASN A 172 35.61 2.58 2.08
N GLN A 173 35.37 1.85 0.98
CA GLN A 173 36.11 0.63 0.61
C GLN A 173 37.12 0.83 -0.53
N ASP A 174 37.42 2.07 -0.95
CA ASP A 174 38.58 2.32 -1.81
C ASP A 174 39.88 2.13 -1.00
N PRO A 175 40.73 1.14 -1.33
CA PRO A 175 42.03 0.99 -0.70
C PRO A 175 43.01 1.99 -1.30
N GLN A 176 43.69 2.77 -0.45
CA GLN A 176 45.01 3.29 -0.77
C GLN A 176 45.87 2.13 -1.27
N SER A 177 46.22 2.13 -2.55
CA SER A 177 47.43 1.46 -3.05
C SER A 177 48.57 2.46 -2.87
N GLU A 178 48.96 2.69 -1.61
CA GLU A 178 50.25 3.28 -1.30
C GLU A 178 51.25 2.14 -1.18
N SER A 179 52.21 2.21 -2.08
CA SER A 179 53.45 1.48 -2.24
C SER A 179 54.25 1.32 -0.94
N ASP A 180 54.62 0.08 -0.64
CA ASP A 180 55.77 -0.28 0.19
C ASP A 180 56.39 -1.56 -0.40
N ASP A 181 57.56 -1.44 -1.06
CA ASP A 181 58.64 -2.44 -1.27
C ASP A 181 59.66 -1.84 -2.27
N ASP A 182 60.98 -1.78 -2.09
CA ASP A 182 61.91 -1.79 -0.96
C ASP A 182 63.30 -1.43 -1.56
N GLY A 183 64.15 -0.71 -0.83
CA GLY A 183 65.63 -0.91 -0.81
C GLY A 183 66.53 -0.53 -2.01
N ASP A 184 67.33 0.51 -1.76
CA ASP A 184 68.75 0.78 -2.13
C ASP A 184 69.54 -0.21 -3.04
N GLU A 185 70.27 0.35 -4.03
CA GLU A 185 71.70 0.06 -4.26
C GLU A 185 72.37 1.15 -5.14
N PHE A 186 73.25 1.96 -4.55
CA PHE A 186 74.69 2.15 -4.91
C PHE A 186 75.34 3.27 -4.09
#